data_AF-A0A924NMB8-F1
#
_entry.id   AF-A0A924NMB8-F1
#
_cell.length_a   1.000
_cell.length_b   1.000
_cell.length_c   1.000
_cell.angle_alpha   90.00
_cell.angle_beta   90.00
_cell.angle_gamma   90.00
#
_symmetry.space_group_name_H-M   'P 1'
#
loop_
_entity.id
_entity.type
_entity.pdbx_description
1 polymer ?
#
loop_
_entity_poly.entity_id
_entity_poly.type
_entity_poly.pdbx_seq_one_letter_code
_entity_poly.pdbx_strand_id
1 'polypeptide(L)'
;MTHGEGRVAKEKRYAAGRARALGLSTRGTTAPNRLRRVDRHLLAVHGELLRSVPHPLVVDLGYGATPVTAVELHARLACVGARVVGLEIDPERVAAAQPATCDGLSFRRGGFGVAGLRPQVMRALNRLREYG
;
A
#
# COMPACT_ATOMS: atom_id res chain seq x y z
N MET A 1 40.71 -38.36 -8.50
CA MET A 1 39.64 -37.69 -7.72
C MET A 1 39.67 -36.23 -8.11
N THR A 2 38.82 -35.82 -9.07
CA THR A 2 38.82 -34.47 -9.66
C THR A 2 37.56 -33.72 -9.23
N HIS A 3 37.76 -32.57 -8.59
CA HIS A 3 36.72 -31.61 -8.24
C HIS A 3 36.16 -30.94 -9.50
N GLY A 4 34.83 -30.93 -9.67
CA GLY A 4 34.14 -30.14 -10.68
C GLY A 4 33.28 -29.07 -10.02
N GLU A 5 33.72 -27.81 -10.08
CA GLU A 5 32.93 -26.65 -9.68
C GLU A 5 31.82 -26.38 -10.71
N GLY A 6 30.56 -26.45 -10.27
CA GLY A 6 29.39 -26.08 -11.07
C GLY A 6 29.29 -24.56 -11.22
N ARG A 7 29.45 -24.07 -12.46
CA ARG A 7 29.30 -22.66 -12.82
C ARG A 7 27.81 -22.29 -12.79
N VAL A 8 27.37 -21.59 -11.73
CA VAL A 8 26.00 -21.03 -11.66
C VAL A 8 25.83 -20.01 -12.78
N ALA A 9 24.92 -20.27 -13.70
CA ALA A 9 24.62 -19.37 -14.81
C ALA A 9 24.05 -18.04 -14.26
N LYS A 10 24.71 -16.92 -14.59
CA LYS A 10 24.22 -15.58 -14.24
C LYS A 10 22.88 -15.32 -14.94
N GLU A 11 21.86 -15.00 -14.15
CA GLU A 11 20.54 -14.64 -14.64
C GLU A 11 20.62 -13.40 -15.56
N LYS A 12 20.16 -13.57 -16.82
CA LYS A 12 20.21 -12.50 -17.83
C LYS A 12 19.28 -11.35 -17.42
N ARG A 13 19.86 -10.20 -17.10
CA ARG A 13 19.11 -8.96 -16.86
C ARG A 13 18.73 -8.32 -18.20
N TYR A 14 17.43 -8.25 -18.47
CA TYR A 14 16.90 -7.57 -19.66
C TYR A 14 16.77 -6.06 -19.40
N ALA A 15 17.09 -5.24 -20.41
CA ALA A 15 16.75 -3.83 -20.39
C ALA A 15 15.22 -3.64 -20.30
N ALA A 16 14.77 -2.59 -19.60
CA ALA A 16 13.35 -2.36 -19.28
C ALA A 16 12.41 -2.43 -20.50
N GLY A 17 12.87 -1.98 -21.67
CA GLY A 17 12.11 -2.08 -22.93
C GLY A 17 11.90 -3.52 -23.42
N ARG A 18 12.90 -4.40 -23.25
CA ARG A 18 12.79 -5.82 -23.64
C ARG A 18 11.95 -6.64 -22.67
N ALA A 19 11.99 -6.33 -21.37
CA ALA A 19 11.14 -6.98 -20.38
C ALA A 19 9.64 -6.69 -20.61
N ARG A 20 9.32 -5.46 -21.03
CA ARG A 20 7.95 -5.04 -21.39
C ARG A 20 7.42 -5.74 -22.64
N ALA A 21 8.26 -5.97 -23.65
CA ALA A 21 7.90 -6.68 -24.87
C ALA A 21 7.63 -8.19 -24.64
N LEU A 22 8.16 -8.77 -23.56
CA LEU A 22 8.01 -10.18 -23.21
C LEU A 22 6.87 -10.46 -22.21
N GLY A 23 6.06 -9.45 -21.86
CA GLY A 23 5.01 -9.60 -20.85
C GLY A 23 5.53 -9.89 -19.43
N LEU A 24 6.84 -9.79 -19.22
CA LEU A 24 7.46 -9.99 -17.92
C LEU A 24 7.20 -8.74 -17.08
N SER A 25 6.23 -8.84 -16.18
CA SER A 25 6.02 -7.84 -15.13
C SER A 25 7.34 -7.69 -14.37
N THR A 26 8.07 -6.59 -14.59
CA THR A 26 9.20 -6.20 -13.74
C THR A 26 8.61 -5.91 -12.37
N ARG A 27 8.54 -6.97 -11.57
CA ARG A 27 7.61 -7.12 -10.46
C ARG A 27 7.95 -6.10 -9.39
N GLY A 28 7.16 -5.04 -9.34
CA GLY A 28 7.21 -4.01 -8.32
C GLY A 28 6.80 -4.62 -6.98
N THR A 29 7.78 -4.94 -6.16
CA THR A 29 7.56 -4.99 -4.72
C THR A 29 7.41 -3.54 -4.26
N THR A 30 6.28 -3.23 -3.62
CA THR A 30 6.13 -1.98 -2.86
C THR A 30 7.22 -2.01 -1.80
N ALA A 31 8.33 -1.30 -2.03
CA ALA A 31 9.41 -1.25 -1.06
C ALA A 31 8.86 -0.73 0.28
N PRO A 32 9.20 -1.38 1.42
CA PRO A 32 8.81 -0.88 2.73
C PRO A 32 9.17 0.60 2.86
N ASN A 33 8.31 1.37 3.53
CA ASN A 33 8.48 2.78 3.79
C ASN A 33 8.55 3.70 2.55
N ARG A 34 8.14 3.25 1.35
CA ARG A 34 8.18 4.11 0.15
C ARG A 34 7.33 5.38 0.27
N LEU A 35 6.29 5.37 1.11
CA LEU A 35 5.41 6.54 1.36
C LEU A 35 5.76 7.32 2.63
N ARG A 36 6.82 6.95 3.35
CA ARG A 36 7.16 7.57 4.66
C ARG A 36 7.22 9.09 4.64
N ARG A 37 7.78 9.69 3.58
CA ARG A 37 7.87 11.15 3.46
C ARG A 37 6.49 11.80 3.29
N VAL A 38 5.61 11.18 2.51
CA VAL A 38 4.22 11.62 2.35
C VAL A 38 3.49 11.56 3.69
N ASP A 39 3.63 10.46 4.42
CA ASP A 39 2.91 10.28 5.68
C ASP A 39 3.34 11.30 6.74
N ARG A 40 4.64 11.61 6.78
CA ARG A 40 5.17 12.68 7.63
C ARG A 40 4.65 14.05 7.21
N HIS A 41 4.54 14.31 5.92
CA HIS A 41 3.99 15.56 5.42
C HIS A 41 2.49 15.69 5.74
N LEU A 42 1.70 14.63 5.53
CA LEU A 42 0.30 14.57 5.90
C LEU A 42 0.12 14.89 7.39
N LEU A 43 0.89 14.25 8.26
CA LEU A 43 0.83 14.51 9.70
C LEU A 43 1.25 15.94 10.06
N ALA A 44 2.26 16.49 9.39
CA ALA A 44 2.72 17.86 9.63
C ALA A 44 1.67 18.91 9.22
N VAL A 45 0.98 18.69 8.10
CA VAL A 45 0.00 19.66 7.56
C VAL A 45 -1.38 19.48 8.18
N HIS A 46 -1.82 18.23 8.40
CA HIS A 46 -3.19 17.91 8.83
C HIS A 46 -3.26 17.37 10.26
N GLY A 47 -2.16 17.34 11.01
CA GLY A 47 -2.14 16.81 12.36
C GLY A 47 -3.09 17.53 13.32
N GLU A 48 -3.20 18.87 13.22
CA GLU A 48 -4.15 19.66 14.02
C GLU A 48 -5.61 19.33 13.67
N LEU A 49 -5.93 19.27 12.37
CA LEU A 49 -7.24 18.86 11.88
C LEU A 49 -7.65 17.47 12.39
N LEU A 50 -6.71 16.51 12.37
CA LEU A 50 -7.00 15.15 12.84
C LEU A 50 -7.23 15.14 14.36
N ARG A 51 -6.43 15.89 15.13
CA ARG A 51 -6.62 15.99 16.60
C ARG A 51 -7.89 16.71 17.00
N SER A 52 -8.43 17.61 16.16
CA SER A 52 -9.67 18.34 16.48
C SER A 52 -10.95 17.52 16.31
N VAL A 53 -10.86 16.31 15.75
CA VAL A 53 -12.01 15.44 15.51
C VAL A 53 -11.94 14.23 16.44
N PRO A 54 -12.99 13.90 17.21
CA PRO A 54 -13.06 12.65 17.94
C PRO A 54 -12.99 11.44 16.97
N HIS A 55 -12.04 10.53 17.21
CA HIS A 55 -11.83 9.31 16.43
C HIS A 55 -11.70 9.54 14.90
N PRO A 56 -10.70 10.34 14.47
CA PRO A 56 -10.57 10.77 13.08
C PRO A 56 -10.36 9.55 12.18
N LEU A 57 -10.92 9.62 10.98
CA LEU A 57 -10.88 8.57 9.97
C LEU A 57 -10.01 9.01 8.79
N VAL A 58 -9.04 8.17 8.44
CA VAL A 58 -8.20 8.30 7.26
C VAL A 58 -8.40 7.10 6.35
N VAL A 59 -8.49 7.34 5.04
CA VAL A 59 -8.62 6.28 4.04
C VAL A 59 -7.35 6.17 3.20
N ASP A 60 -6.80 4.95 3.08
CA ASP A 60 -5.78 4.61 2.09
C ASP A 60 -6.47 3.92 0.90
N LEU A 61 -6.62 4.64 -0.21
CA LEU A 61 -7.33 4.17 -1.40
C LEU A 61 -6.38 3.44 -2.35
N GLY A 62 -6.71 2.19 -2.62
CA GLY A 62 -5.96 1.26 -3.45
C GLY A 62 -4.62 0.94 -2.80
N TYR A 63 -4.55 0.04 -1.82
CA TYR A 63 -3.25 -0.34 -1.23
C TYR A 63 -2.44 -1.29 -2.12
N GLY A 64 -3.03 -1.83 -3.18
CA GLY A 64 -2.34 -2.68 -4.16
C GLY A 64 -2.16 -4.12 -3.66
N ALA A 65 -1.10 -4.79 -4.16
CA ALA A 65 -0.92 -6.24 -3.94
C ALA A 65 -0.74 -6.65 -2.47
N THR A 66 -0.26 -5.75 -1.60
CA THR A 66 -0.11 -6.01 -0.17
C THR A 66 -0.59 -4.80 0.63
N PRO A 67 -1.10 -4.99 1.86
CA PRO A 67 -1.64 -3.90 2.67
C PRO A 67 -0.57 -3.02 3.33
N VAL A 68 0.72 -3.19 2.97
CA VAL A 68 1.84 -2.60 3.71
C VAL A 68 1.73 -1.08 3.82
N THR A 69 1.23 -0.40 2.80
CA THR A 69 1.09 1.07 2.83
C THR A 69 0.04 1.53 3.84
N ALA A 70 -1.05 0.79 4.01
CA ALA A 70 -2.10 1.10 4.97
C ALA A 70 -1.65 0.83 6.41
N VAL A 71 -0.95 -0.29 6.63
CA VAL A 71 -0.34 -0.64 7.92
C VAL A 71 0.68 0.43 8.35
N GLU A 72 1.56 0.81 7.42
CA GLU A 72 2.57 1.84 7.63
C GLU A 72 1.98 3.22 7.88
N LEU A 73 0.85 3.55 7.24
CA LEU A 73 0.12 4.79 7.50
C LEU A 73 -0.50 4.78 8.89
N HIS A 74 -1.20 3.70 9.26
CA HIS A 74 -1.81 3.55 10.58
C HIS A 74 -0.77 3.73 11.71
N ALA A 75 0.36 3.03 11.64
CA ALA A 75 1.42 3.14 12.63
C ALA A 75 1.92 4.59 12.81
N ARG A 76 1.95 5.38 11.73
CA ARG A 76 2.40 6.78 11.78
C ARG A 76 1.35 7.72 12.36
N LEU A 77 0.07 7.43 12.13
CA LEU A 77 -1.03 8.25 12.61
C LEU A 77 -1.50 7.87 14.02
N ALA A 78 -0.90 6.86 14.64
CA ALA A 78 -1.19 6.47 16.03
C ALA A 78 -1.09 7.65 17.01
N CYS A 79 -0.14 8.58 16.79
CA CYS A 79 0.04 9.77 17.63
C CYS A 79 -1.12 10.79 17.58
N VAL A 80 -2.05 10.66 16.64
CA VAL A 80 -3.27 11.46 16.55
C VAL A 80 -4.54 10.63 16.75
N GLY A 81 -4.40 9.37 17.17
CA GLY A 81 -5.53 8.47 17.43
C GLY A 81 -6.39 8.17 16.20
N ALA A 82 -5.83 8.27 14.99
CA ALA A 82 -6.61 8.07 13.77
C ALA A 82 -6.87 6.60 13.48
N ARG A 83 -8.12 6.33 13.10
CA ARG A 83 -8.52 5.08 12.47
C ARG A 83 -8.18 5.13 10.99
N VAL A 84 -7.66 4.04 10.46
CA VAL A 84 -7.31 3.88 9.04
C VAL A 84 -8.17 2.80 8.42
N VAL A 85 -8.72 3.08 7.25
CA VAL A 85 -9.36 2.07 6.40
C VAL A 85 -8.59 1.96 5.09
N GLY A 86 -8.04 0.78 4.82
CA GLY A 86 -7.50 0.43 3.51
C GLY A 86 -8.63 0.00 2.58
N LEU A 87 -8.79 0.70 1.46
CA LEU A 87 -9.76 0.35 0.42
C LEU A 87 -9.06 -0.27 -0.78
N GLU A 88 -9.63 -1.34 -1.32
CA GLU A 88 -9.19 -1.96 -2.57
C GLU A 88 -10.39 -2.49 -3.35
N ILE A 89 -10.33 -2.49 -4.68
CA ILE A 89 -11.46 -2.92 -5.52
C ILE A 89 -11.52 -4.44 -5.69
N ASP A 90 -10.34 -5.05 -5.66
CA ASP A 90 -10.10 -6.48 -5.84
C ASP A 90 -10.42 -7.26 -4.55
N PRO A 91 -11.44 -8.13 -4.57
CA PRO A 91 -11.87 -8.86 -3.37
C PRO A 91 -10.80 -9.84 -2.85
N GLU A 92 -9.95 -10.39 -3.71
CA GLU A 92 -8.89 -11.32 -3.29
C GLU A 92 -7.82 -10.57 -2.50
N ARG A 93 -7.46 -9.36 -2.93
CA ARG A 93 -6.55 -8.49 -2.18
C ARG A 93 -7.12 -8.05 -0.84
N VAL A 94 -8.43 -7.77 -0.80
CA VAL A 94 -9.15 -7.48 0.44
C VAL A 94 -9.11 -8.66 1.40
N ALA A 95 -9.36 -9.87 0.92
CA ALA A 95 -9.26 -11.08 1.74
C ALA A 95 -7.84 -11.30 2.25
N ALA A 96 -6.82 -11.15 1.39
CA ALA A 96 -5.42 -11.29 1.77
C ALA A 96 -4.94 -10.23 2.78
N ALA A 97 -5.59 -9.07 2.83
CA ALA A 97 -5.28 -8.01 3.78
C ALA A 97 -5.92 -8.21 5.16
N GLN A 98 -7.01 -8.98 5.28
CA GLN A 98 -7.76 -9.13 6.53
C GLN A 98 -6.91 -9.54 7.74
N PRO A 99 -5.91 -10.46 7.62
CA PRO A 99 -5.06 -10.82 8.76
C PRO A 99 -4.24 -9.67 9.36
N ALA A 100 -4.07 -8.56 8.63
CA ALA A 100 -3.37 -7.37 9.12
C ALA A 100 -4.29 -6.38 9.87
N THR A 101 -5.59 -6.69 10.02
CA THR A 101 -6.55 -5.88 10.78
C THR A 101 -6.16 -5.85 12.26
N CYS A 102 -6.31 -4.69 12.88
CA CYS A 102 -6.10 -4.50 14.32
C CYS A 102 -6.99 -3.35 14.82
N ASP A 103 -6.89 -3.02 16.12
CA ASP A 103 -7.58 -1.84 16.63
C ASP A 103 -7.14 -0.59 15.84
N GLY A 104 -8.12 0.18 15.35
CA GLY A 104 -7.89 1.35 14.51
C GLY A 104 -7.41 1.09 13.07
N LEU A 105 -7.30 -0.16 12.58
CA LEU A 105 -6.97 -0.47 11.19
C LEU A 105 -7.88 -1.56 10.62
N SER A 106 -8.56 -1.29 9.50
CA SER A 106 -9.40 -2.29 8.83
C SER A 106 -9.29 -2.22 7.31
N PHE A 107 -9.74 -3.28 6.63
CA PHE A 107 -9.69 -3.40 5.17
C PHE A 107 -11.07 -3.69 4.59
N ARG A 108 -11.47 -2.94 3.56
CA ARG A 108 -12.79 -3.06 2.94
C ARG A 108 -12.70 -2.98 1.42
N ARG A 109 -13.66 -3.63 0.76
CA ARG A 109 -13.84 -3.46 -0.68
C ARG A 109 -14.39 -2.06 -0.96
N GLY A 110 -13.75 -1.33 -1.86
CA GLY A 110 -14.18 0.02 -2.23
C GLY A 110 -13.23 0.71 -3.20
N GLY A 111 -13.78 1.65 -3.97
CA GLY A 111 -13.04 2.54 -4.86
C GLY A 111 -13.22 4.01 -4.46
N PHE A 112 -13.18 4.93 -5.44
CA PHE A 112 -13.37 6.36 -5.21
C PHE A 112 -14.70 6.76 -4.57
N GLY A 113 -15.73 5.91 -4.63
CA GLY A 113 -16.96 6.09 -3.85
C GLY A 113 -16.79 5.89 -2.34
N VAL A 114 -15.57 5.66 -1.86
CA VAL A 114 -15.12 5.50 -0.46
C VAL A 114 -15.94 4.51 0.38
N ALA A 115 -16.67 3.60 -0.26
CA ALA A 115 -17.55 2.63 0.39
C ALA A 115 -18.49 3.26 1.44
N GLY A 116 -19.02 4.46 1.14
CA GLY A 116 -19.92 5.20 2.03
C GLY A 116 -19.25 5.85 3.25
N LEU A 117 -17.92 5.79 3.37
CA LEU A 117 -17.17 6.44 4.44
C LEU A 117 -17.17 7.97 4.32
N ARG A 118 -16.79 8.65 5.40
CA ARG A 118 -16.61 10.10 5.48
C ARG A 118 -15.27 10.43 6.17
N PRO A 119 -14.13 10.18 5.50
CA PRO A 119 -12.82 10.43 6.10
C PRO A 119 -12.49 11.93 6.16
N GLN A 120 -11.70 12.35 7.15
CA GLN A 120 -11.10 13.68 7.19
C GLN A 120 -9.98 13.82 6.14
N VAL A 121 -9.26 12.73 5.88
CA VAL A 121 -8.18 12.68 4.88
C VAL A 121 -8.27 11.39 4.07
N MET A 122 -8.09 11.50 2.76
CA MET A 122 -7.93 10.36 1.87
C MET A 122 -6.59 10.44 1.14
N ARG A 123 -5.82 9.36 1.19
CA ARG A 123 -4.57 9.18 0.43
C ARG A 123 -4.82 8.19 -0.70
N ALA A 124 -4.46 8.55 -1.94
CA ALA A 124 -4.62 7.69 -3.12
C ALA A 124 -3.33 7.68 -3.96
N LEU A 125 -2.32 6.92 -3.51
CA LEU A 125 -0.94 7.02 -4.03
C LEU A 125 -0.35 5.71 -4.58
N ASN A 126 -1.15 4.64 -4.64
CA ASN A 126 -0.78 3.47 -5.43
C ASN A 126 -1.57 3.47 -6.74
N ARG A 127 -0.96 2.90 -7.79
CA ARG A 127 -1.59 2.85 -9.11
C ARG A 127 -2.93 2.13 -9.00
N LEU A 128 -4.00 2.87 -9.26
CA LEU A 128 -5.26 2.32 -9.73
C LEU A 128 -5.02 1.95 -11.19
N ARG A 129 -4.54 0.73 -11.44
CA ARG A 129 -4.63 0.21 -12.79
C ARG A 129 -6.09 -0.19 -12.94
N GLU A 130 -6.78 0.46 -13.86
CA GLU A 130 -8.05 -0.04 -14.35
C GLU A 130 -7.80 -1.46 -14.83
N TYR A 131 -8.42 -2.43 -14.17
CA TYR A 131 -8.56 -3.76 -14.71
C TYR A 131 -9.54 -3.62 -15.87
N GLY A 132 -9.02 -3.34 -17.06
CA GLY A 132 -9.68 -3.60 -18.33
C GLY A 132 -9.55 -5.07 -18.69
#